data_AF-I8J5Z0-F1
#
_entry.id   AF-I8J5Z0-F1
#
_cell.length_a   1.000
_cell.length_b   1.000
_cell.length_c   1.000
_cell.angle_alpha   90.00
_cell.angle_beta   90.00
_cell.angle_gamma   90.00
#
_symmetry.space_group_name_H-M   'P 1'
#
loop_
_entity.id
_entity.type
_entity.pdbx_description
1 polymer ?
#
loop_
_entity_poly.entity_id
_entity_poly.type
_entity_poly.pdbx_seq_one_letter_code
_entity_poly.pdbx_strand_id
1 'polypeptide(L)'
;MKLITHHSKEFLLNQAKGAEHMMTYGNGQNILYQIINKGEKCMKKGTFARYMNKTFRVSDRNGSHIGLVSENQADVDNGFLEYIYPSYYKDSDSSPKLYIKEVKKADLDELYEVDYEAKYNGYIFNLDFYEDGTKLSLGTSETEPARQNGFERTDKYYYEKSVKKDEIEIIEMIKKL
;
A
#
# COMPACT_ATOMS: atom_id res chain seq x y z
N MET A 1 -10.00 -29.31 -15.41
CA MET A 1 -10.04 -29.27 -13.93
C MET A 1 -8.60 -29.29 -13.44
N LYS A 2 -7.98 -28.12 -13.23
CA LYS A 2 -6.65 -28.03 -12.61
C LYS A 2 -6.87 -27.70 -11.14
N LEU A 3 -6.49 -28.62 -10.26
CA LEU A 3 -6.35 -28.34 -8.83
C LEU A 3 -5.41 -27.13 -8.70
N ILE A 4 -5.95 -25.98 -8.31
CA ILE A 4 -5.14 -24.89 -7.80
C ILE A 4 -4.74 -25.33 -6.41
N THR A 5 -3.50 -25.81 -6.28
CA THR A 5 -2.89 -26.12 -5.00
C THR A 5 -3.09 -24.91 -4.11
N HIS A 6 -3.87 -25.08 -3.03
CA HIS A 6 -3.91 -24.17 -1.90
C HIS A 6 -2.53 -24.18 -1.21
N HIS A 7 -1.48 -23.72 -1.88
CA HIS A 7 -0.37 -23.09 -1.16
C HIS A 7 -0.93 -21.75 -0.70
N SER A 8 -1.74 -21.84 0.36
CA SER A 8 -2.48 -20.72 0.93
C SER A 8 -1.48 -19.62 1.28
N LYS A 9 -1.92 -18.38 1.17
CA LYS A 9 -1.20 -17.18 1.62
C LYS A 9 -0.51 -17.38 2.98
N GLU A 10 -1.14 -18.14 3.88
CA GLU A 10 -0.57 -18.56 5.18
C GLU A 10 0.73 -19.38 5.09
N PHE A 11 0.92 -20.24 4.09
CA PHE A 11 2.12 -21.05 3.92
C PHE A 11 3.37 -20.19 3.64
N LEU A 12 3.22 -19.12 2.85
CA LEU A 12 4.33 -18.21 2.52
C LEU A 12 4.74 -17.34 3.70
N LEU A 13 3.75 -16.94 4.51
CA LEU A 13 3.91 -16.15 5.72
C LEU A 13 4.45 -16.94 6.93
N ASN A 14 4.69 -18.24 6.73
CA ASN A 14 5.36 -19.10 7.71
C ASN A 14 6.84 -19.34 7.36
N GLN A 15 7.37 -18.74 6.29
CA GLN A 15 8.78 -18.82 5.92
C GLN A 15 9.64 -17.73 6.56
N ALA A 16 10.96 -17.95 6.61
CA ALA A 16 11.91 -17.11 7.36
C ALA A 16 11.98 -15.66 6.87
N LYS A 17 12.25 -14.74 7.81
CA LYS A 17 12.32 -13.28 7.62
C LYS A 17 13.24 -12.87 6.47
N GLY A 18 12.80 -11.91 5.66
CA GLY A 18 13.57 -11.31 4.56
C GLY A 18 13.44 -12.00 3.20
N ALA A 19 12.60 -13.02 3.04
CA ALA A 19 12.34 -13.65 1.74
C ALA A 19 11.21 -12.94 0.98
N GLU A 20 11.45 -12.64 -0.30
CA GLU A 20 10.44 -12.19 -1.25
C GLU A 20 9.73 -13.41 -1.87
N HIS A 21 8.40 -13.35 -1.99
CA HIS A 21 7.64 -14.40 -2.65
C HIS A 21 6.56 -13.88 -3.59
N MET A 22 6.53 -14.40 -4.81
CA MET A 22 5.60 -13.98 -5.85
C MET A 22 4.45 -14.99 -5.98
N MET A 23 3.22 -14.50 -5.95
CA MET A 23 2.00 -15.30 -6.11
C MET A 23 1.20 -14.83 -7.32
N THR A 24 0.81 -15.78 -8.18
CA THR A 24 -0.09 -15.51 -9.31
C THR A 24 -1.47 -16.06 -9.01
N TYR A 25 -2.49 -15.19 -9.04
CA TYR A 25 -3.88 -15.58 -8.83
C TYR A 25 -4.53 -16.05 -10.14
N GLY A 26 -5.64 -16.80 -10.04
CA GLY A 26 -6.36 -17.35 -11.20
C GLY A 26 -6.89 -16.31 -12.20
N ASN A 27 -6.91 -15.03 -11.83
CA ASN A 27 -7.22 -13.88 -12.68
C ASN A 27 -5.97 -13.25 -13.34
N GLY A 28 -4.78 -13.86 -13.21
CA GLY A 28 -3.52 -13.38 -13.76
C GLY A 28 -2.84 -12.26 -12.95
N GLN A 29 -3.37 -11.88 -11.78
CA GLN A 29 -2.74 -10.88 -10.93
C GLN A 29 -1.51 -11.45 -10.24
N ASN A 30 -0.40 -10.71 -10.31
CA ASN A 30 0.84 -11.02 -9.61
C ASN A 30 0.96 -10.13 -8.38
N ILE A 31 1.08 -10.75 -7.21
CA ILE A 31 1.30 -10.07 -5.93
C ILE A 31 2.63 -10.57 -5.37
N LEU A 32 3.52 -9.63 -5.08
CA LEU A 32 4.76 -9.87 -4.35
C LEU A 32 4.49 -9.63 -2.86
N TYR A 33 4.90 -10.59 -2.04
CA TYR A 33 4.85 -10.50 -0.58
C TYR A 33 6.27 -10.39 -0.04
N GLN A 34 6.49 -9.45 0.88
CA GLN A 34 7.77 -9.26 1.56
C GLN A 34 7.56 -9.05 3.06
N ILE A 35 8.29 -9.80 3.88
CA ILE A 35 8.34 -9.56 5.32
C ILE A 35 9.31 -8.41 5.58
N ILE A 36 8.83 -7.35 6.23
CA ILE A 36 9.63 -6.17 6.56
C ILE A 36 10.36 -6.40 7.88
N ASN A 37 11.69 -6.30 7.88
CA ASN A 37 12.50 -6.54 9.06
C ASN A 37 12.35 -5.41 10.09
N LYS A 38 12.64 -5.75 11.35
CA LYS A 38 12.64 -4.77 12.45
C LYS A 38 13.70 -3.70 12.18
N GLY A 39 13.27 -2.44 12.09
CA GLY A 39 14.13 -1.29 11.79
C GLY A 39 14.09 -0.83 10.32
N GLU A 40 13.55 -1.65 9.42
CA GLU A 40 13.31 -1.22 8.03
C GLU A 40 12.14 -0.23 7.95
N LYS A 41 12.28 0.69 7.00
CA LYS A 41 11.29 1.72 6.68
C LYS A 41 10.27 1.14 5.71
N CYS A 42 8.99 1.20 6.07
CA CYS A 42 7.89 0.88 5.17
C CYS A 42 7.75 1.97 4.10
N MET A 43 7.45 1.57 2.86
CA MET A 43 6.95 2.50 1.85
C MET A 43 5.60 3.10 2.29
N LYS A 44 5.22 4.23 1.68
CA LYS A 44 3.87 4.79 1.88
C LYS A 44 2.88 3.86 1.18
N LYS A 45 1.74 3.58 1.81
CA LYS A 45 0.61 2.93 1.14
C LYS A 45 0.12 3.77 -0.05
N GLY A 46 -0.35 3.08 -1.09
CA GLY A 46 -1.03 3.70 -2.22
C GLY A 46 -0.62 3.13 -3.57
N THR A 47 -1.05 3.79 -4.63
CA THR A 47 -0.69 3.44 -6.00
C THR A 47 0.52 4.23 -6.47
N PHE A 48 1.44 3.55 -7.14
CA PHE A 48 2.68 4.10 -7.65
C PHE A 48 2.91 3.67 -9.09
N ALA A 49 3.67 4.48 -9.82
CA ALA A 49 4.08 4.18 -11.17
C ALA A 49 5.55 4.50 -11.39
N ARG A 50 6.22 3.69 -12.21
CA ARG A 50 7.57 3.96 -12.70
C ARG A 50 7.48 4.62 -14.07
N TYR A 51 8.06 5.81 -14.18
CA TYR A 51 8.06 6.63 -15.39
C TYR A 51 9.40 7.37 -15.48
N MET A 52 10.07 7.34 -16.63
CA MET A 52 11.38 7.97 -16.84
C MET A 52 12.41 7.57 -15.76
N ASN A 53 12.46 6.29 -15.39
CA ASN A 53 13.34 5.74 -14.34
C ASN A 53 13.15 6.34 -12.93
N LYS A 54 12.00 6.98 -12.66
CA LYS A 54 11.63 7.47 -11.34
C LYS A 54 10.29 6.86 -10.91
N THR A 55 10.10 6.73 -9.60
CA THR A 55 8.82 6.29 -9.01
C THR A 55 8.02 7.50 -8.56
N PHE A 56 6.78 7.58 -8.99
CA PHE A 56 5.84 8.64 -8.63
C PHE A 56 4.61 8.05 -7.94
N ARG A 57 3.98 8.84 -7.06
CA ARG A 57 2.66 8.50 -6.52
C ARG A 57 1.61 8.78 -7.59
N VAL A 58 0.60 7.93 -7.67
CA VAL A 58 -0.53 8.12 -8.59
C VAL A 58 -1.66 8.85 -7.86
N SER A 59 -2.12 9.99 -8.40
CA SER A 59 -3.26 10.76 -7.87
C SER A 59 -4.61 10.23 -8.36
N ASP A 60 -4.66 9.78 -9.60
CA ASP A 60 -5.89 9.42 -10.28
C ASP A 60 -5.62 8.41 -11.41
N ARG A 61 -6.65 7.60 -11.68
CA ARG A 61 -6.65 6.57 -12.73
C ARG A 61 -7.91 6.76 -13.57
N ASN A 62 -7.84 7.57 -14.60
CA ASN A 62 -8.99 7.85 -15.46
C ASN A 62 -8.84 7.12 -16.80
N GLY A 63 -9.38 5.90 -16.88
CA GLY A 63 -9.37 5.09 -18.10
C GLY A 63 -7.95 4.80 -18.59
N SER A 64 -7.56 5.43 -19.70
CA SER A 64 -6.24 5.26 -20.31
C SER A 64 -5.16 6.21 -19.79
N HIS A 65 -5.51 7.17 -18.93
CA HIS A 65 -4.60 8.17 -18.40
C HIS A 65 -4.39 8.02 -16.88
N ILE A 66 -3.20 8.40 -16.45
CA ILE A 66 -2.72 8.29 -15.06
C ILE A 66 -2.11 9.63 -14.67
N GLY A 67 -2.57 10.22 -13.57
CA GLY A 67 -1.92 11.38 -12.97
C GLY A 67 -0.78 10.95 -12.05
N LEU A 68 0.41 11.49 -12.31
CA LEU A 68 1.62 11.30 -11.51
C LEU A 68 1.86 12.54 -10.66
N VAL A 69 2.20 12.33 -9.39
CA VAL A 69 2.52 13.39 -8.42
C VAL A 69 4.01 13.36 -8.08
N SER A 70 4.66 14.51 -8.20
CA SER A 70 6.04 14.78 -7.76
C SER A 70 6.06 15.88 -6.70
N GLU A 71 6.99 15.78 -5.76
CA GLU A 71 7.33 16.85 -4.79
C GLU A 71 8.59 17.62 -5.24
N ASN A 72 9.18 17.28 -6.40
CA ASN A 72 10.41 17.88 -6.91
C ASN A 72 10.15 18.91 -8.02
N GLN A 73 10.48 20.17 -7.75
CA GLN A 73 10.36 21.29 -8.69
C GLN A 73 11.09 21.05 -10.02
N ALA A 74 12.20 20.31 -10.02
CA ALA A 74 12.96 20.01 -11.24
C ALA A 74 12.19 19.13 -12.24
N ASP A 75 11.12 18.45 -11.81
CA ASP A 75 10.29 17.67 -12.74
C ASP A 75 9.41 18.53 -13.65
N VAL A 76 9.35 19.86 -13.43
CA VAL A 76 8.76 20.79 -14.41
C VAL A 76 9.50 20.73 -15.75
N ASP A 77 10.82 20.50 -15.75
CA ASP A 77 11.59 20.30 -16.98
C ASP A 77 11.19 19.02 -17.73
N ASN A 78 10.52 18.09 -17.03
CA ASN A 78 9.96 16.86 -17.59
C ASN A 78 8.45 16.99 -17.89
N GLY A 79 7.92 18.21 -17.91
CA GLY A 79 6.52 18.51 -18.28
C GLY A 79 5.50 18.30 -17.16
N PHE A 80 5.93 18.25 -15.89
CA PHE A 80 5.02 18.36 -14.76
C PHE A 80 4.59 19.82 -14.55
N LEU A 81 3.38 20.03 -14.05
CA LEU A 81 2.83 21.36 -13.77
C LEU A 81 2.60 21.53 -12.26
N GLU A 82 2.94 22.70 -11.72
CA GLU A 82 2.68 23.01 -10.31
C GLU A 82 1.16 22.92 -10.03
N TYR A 83 0.81 22.13 -9.03
CA TYR A 83 -0.56 22.00 -8.57
C TYR A 83 -0.93 23.21 -7.71
N ILE A 84 -1.96 23.93 -8.15
CA ILE A 84 -2.48 25.08 -7.42
C ILE A 84 -3.65 24.59 -6.55
N TYR A 85 -3.43 24.61 -5.24
CA TYR A 85 -4.49 24.29 -4.27
C TYR A 85 -5.65 25.28 -4.42
N PRO A 86 -6.90 24.80 -4.40
CA PRO A 86 -8.07 25.68 -4.42
C PRO A 86 -8.05 26.68 -3.26
N SER A 87 -8.53 27.91 -3.50
CA SER A 87 -8.47 29.02 -2.53
C SER A 87 -9.26 28.80 -1.24
N TYR A 88 -10.15 27.80 -1.19
CA TYR A 88 -10.89 27.45 0.03
C TYR A 88 -10.08 26.57 1.01
N TYR A 89 -8.88 26.10 0.62
CA TYR A 89 -7.95 25.49 1.55
C TYR A 89 -7.24 26.58 2.36
N LYS A 90 -7.54 26.66 3.67
CA LYS A 90 -7.06 27.71 4.58
C LYS A 90 -5.53 27.82 4.70
N ASP A 91 -4.83 26.74 4.38
CA ASP A 91 -3.40 26.56 4.61
C ASP A 91 -2.66 26.21 3.30
N SER A 92 -3.13 26.72 2.16
CA SER A 92 -2.53 26.45 0.84
C SER A 92 -1.07 26.95 0.75
N ASP A 93 -0.73 28.06 1.41
CA ASP A 93 0.64 28.61 1.43
C ASP A 93 1.62 27.78 2.27
N SER A 94 1.14 27.02 3.26
CA SER A 94 1.95 26.11 4.08
C SER A 94 1.87 24.65 3.62
N SER A 95 1.07 24.38 2.58
CA SER A 95 0.96 23.07 1.96
C SER A 95 2.22 22.73 1.15
N PRO A 96 2.59 21.45 1.06
CA PRO A 96 3.72 21.05 0.23
C PRO A 96 3.45 21.43 -1.23
N LYS A 97 4.47 21.95 -1.92
CA LYS A 97 4.39 22.15 -3.36
C LYS A 97 4.36 20.80 -4.07
N LEU A 98 3.31 20.56 -4.85
CA LEU A 98 3.16 19.36 -5.66
C LEU A 98 3.21 19.73 -7.14
N TYR A 99 3.73 18.82 -7.95
CA TYR A 99 3.74 18.93 -9.41
C TYR A 99 3.06 17.71 -9.98
N ILE A 100 2.12 17.91 -10.90
CA ILE A 100 1.29 16.84 -11.46
C ILE A 100 1.53 16.76 -12.96
N LYS A 101 1.59 15.53 -13.48
CA LYS A 101 1.62 15.24 -14.91
C LYS A 101 0.65 14.12 -15.23
N GLU A 102 -0.20 14.34 -16.23
CA GLU A 102 -1.01 13.27 -16.81
C GLU A 102 -0.22 12.56 -17.91
N VAL A 103 -0.17 11.23 -17.85
CA VAL A 103 0.50 10.38 -18.84
C VAL A 103 -0.41 9.24 -19.25
N LYS A 104 -0.17 8.66 -20.44
CA LYS A 104 -0.89 7.45 -20.84
C LYS A 104 -0.40 6.27 -20.03
N LYS A 105 -1.31 5.38 -19.61
CA LYS A 105 -0.95 4.13 -18.91
C LYS A 105 0.05 3.29 -19.72
N ALA A 106 -0.02 3.32 -21.05
CA ALA A 106 0.87 2.60 -21.95
C ALA A 106 2.32 3.12 -21.96
N ASP A 107 2.55 4.35 -21.49
CA ASP A 107 3.89 4.97 -21.43
C ASP A 107 4.59 4.69 -20.09
N LEU A 108 3.95 3.97 -19.17
CA LEU A 108 4.51 3.61 -17.88
C LEU A 108 5.35 2.34 -17.99
N ASP A 109 6.50 2.33 -17.32
CA ASP A 109 7.31 1.12 -17.19
C ASP A 109 6.58 0.10 -16.30
N GLU A 110 6.03 0.60 -15.19
CA GLU A 110 5.33 -0.20 -14.18
C GLU A 110 4.20 0.62 -13.55
N LEU A 111 3.13 -0.08 -13.17
CA LEU A 111 2.04 0.44 -12.35
C LEU A 111 1.72 -0.60 -11.28
N TYR A 112 1.75 -0.19 -10.02
CA TYR A 112 1.56 -1.11 -8.90
C TYR A 112 0.92 -0.43 -7.69
N GLU A 113 0.37 -1.25 -6.81
CA GLU A 113 -0.22 -0.84 -5.54
C GLU A 113 0.60 -1.43 -4.40
N VAL A 114 0.91 -0.60 -3.41
CA VAL A 114 1.56 -1.00 -2.16
C VAL A 114 0.51 -0.96 -1.06
N ASP A 115 0.33 -2.08 -0.39
CA ASP A 115 -0.51 -2.24 0.79
C ASP A 115 0.19 -3.09 1.84
N TYR A 116 -0.36 -3.13 3.05
CA TYR A 116 0.26 -3.84 4.17
C TYR A 116 -0.72 -4.71 4.94
N GLU A 117 -0.20 -5.83 5.38
CA GLU A 117 -0.80 -6.73 6.33
C GLU A 117 0.15 -6.96 7.50
N ALA A 118 -0.37 -7.59 8.54
CA ALA A 118 0.44 -7.99 9.67
C ALA A 118 0.02 -9.33 10.23
N LYS A 119 1.03 -10.12 10.63
CA LYS A 119 0.83 -11.33 11.42
C LYS A 119 0.75 -10.96 12.89
N TYR A 120 -0.34 -11.37 13.53
CA TYR A 120 -0.57 -11.20 14.97
C TYR A 120 -1.25 -12.45 15.53
N ASN A 121 -0.64 -13.06 16.55
CA ASN A 121 -1.12 -14.29 17.19
C ASN A 121 -1.51 -15.42 16.21
N GLY A 122 -0.76 -15.56 15.12
CA GLY A 122 -0.97 -16.61 14.11
C GLY A 122 -2.00 -16.27 13.02
N TYR A 123 -2.68 -15.12 13.11
CA TYR A 123 -3.62 -14.64 12.10
C TYR A 123 -3.02 -13.49 11.29
N ILE A 124 -3.59 -13.23 10.11
CA ILE A 124 -3.22 -12.13 9.23
C ILE A 124 -4.35 -11.12 9.21
N PHE A 125 -4.00 -9.86 9.45
CA PHE A 125 -4.93 -8.73 9.48
C PHE A 125 -4.45 -7.63 8.53
N ASN A 126 -5.37 -6.80 8.06
CA ASN A 126 -5.02 -5.57 7.35
C ASN A 126 -4.23 -4.67 8.33
N LEU A 127 -3.15 -4.05 7.87
CA LEU A 127 -2.32 -3.19 8.69
C LEU A 127 -2.39 -1.76 8.18
N ASP A 128 -2.90 -0.82 8.98
CA ASP A 128 -2.88 0.61 8.67
C ASP A 128 -1.91 1.37 9.58
N PHE A 129 -1.31 2.42 9.02
CA PHE A 129 -0.40 3.33 9.72
C PHE A 129 -1.13 4.64 9.95
N TYR A 130 -1.16 5.12 11.19
CA TYR A 130 -1.62 6.49 11.45
C TYR A 130 -0.62 7.51 10.88
N GLU A 131 -1.08 8.74 10.64
CA GLU A 131 -0.30 9.79 9.96
C GLU A 131 1.06 10.09 10.61
N ASP A 132 1.17 9.92 11.93
CA ASP A 132 2.43 10.11 12.67
C ASP A 132 3.38 8.89 12.60
N GLY A 133 2.94 7.78 12.02
CA GLY A 133 3.70 6.52 11.92
C GLY A 133 3.99 5.83 13.25
N THR A 134 3.51 6.37 14.37
CA THR A 134 3.79 5.86 15.72
C THR A 134 2.77 4.83 16.19
N LYS A 135 1.56 4.88 15.62
CA LYS A 135 0.47 3.95 15.90
C LYS A 135 0.21 3.08 14.68
N LEU A 136 -0.03 1.80 14.96
CA LEU A 136 -0.40 0.80 13.97
C LEU A 136 -1.79 0.28 14.33
N SER A 137 -2.67 0.18 13.34
CA SER A 137 -3.99 -0.42 13.49
C SER A 137 -4.07 -1.72 12.71
N LEU A 138 -4.49 -2.79 13.37
CA LEU A 138 -4.92 -4.02 12.71
C LEU A 138 -6.41 -3.93 12.44
N GLY A 139 -6.84 -4.35 11.26
CA GLY A 139 -8.25 -4.35 10.88
C GLY A 139 -8.69 -5.66 10.22
N THR A 140 -9.95 -6.03 10.44
CA THR A 140 -10.57 -7.19 9.79
C THR A 140 -12.10 -7.15 9.80
N SER A 141 -12.71 -7.81 8.80
CA SER A 141 -14.14 -8.13 8.78
C SER A 141 -14.46 -9.49 9.43
N GLU A 142 -13.45 -10.29 9.77
CA GLU A 142 -13.61 -11.65 10.30
C GLU A 142 -13.88 -11.65 11.81
N THR A 143 -15.10 -12.02 12.20
CA THR A 143 -15.58 -11.92 13.59
C THR A 143 -14.81 -12.81 14.57
N GLU A 144 -14.53 -14.07 14.23
CA GLU A 144 -13.90 -15.00 15.18
C GLU A 144 -12.44 -14.62 15.49
N PRO A 145 -11.56 -14.38 14.50
CA PRO A 145 -10.20 -13.88 14.76
C PRO A 145 -10.20 -12.56 15.53
N ALA A 146 -11.10 -11.63 15.21
CA ALA A 146 -11.24 -10.36 15.91
C ALA A 146 -11.58 -10.55 17.40
N ARG A 147 -12.58 -11.38 17.69
CA ARG A 147 -13.03 -11.67 19.06
C ARG A 147 -11.94 -12.35 19.89
N GLN A 148 -11.25 -13.34 19.31
CA GLN A 148 -10.17 -14.07 19.98
C GLN A 148 -8.98 -13.17 20.35
N ASN A 149 -8.75 -12.13 19.55
CA ASN A 149 -7.62 -11.21 19.73
C ASN A 149 -8.00 -9.89 20.41
N GLY A 150 -9.25 -9.78 20.91
CA GLY A 150 -9.73 -8.59 21.61
C GLY A 150 -9.69 -7.34 20.74
N PHE A 151 -10.17 -7.44 19.50
CA PHE A 151 -10.43 -6.29 18.64
C PHE A 151 -11.74 -5.64 19.05
N GLU A 152 -11.84 -4.33 18.84
CA GLU A 152 -13.06 -3.56 19.05
C GLU A 152 -13.80 -3.40 17.73
N ARG A 153 -15.13 -3.44 17.77
CA ARG A 153 -15.95 -3.20 16.58
C ARG A 153 -16.06 -1.70 16.34
N THR A 154 -15.39 -1.20 15.30
CA THR A 154 -15.39 0.22 14.91
C THR A 154 -16.45 0.56 13.87
N ASP A 155 -16.89 -0.43 13.09
CA ASP A 155 -17.96 -0.31 12.09
C ASP A 155 -18.97 -1.48 12.21
N LYS A 156 -20.13 -1.36 11.57
CA LYS A 156 -21.09 -2.45 11.42
C LYS A 156 -20.45 -3.72 10.86
N TYR A 157 -19.42 -3.65 10.02
CA TYR A 157 -18.80 -4.84 9.45
C TYR A 157 -17.28 -4.88 9.63
N TYR A 158 -16.74 -4.12 10.57
CA TYR A 158 -15.29 -4.00 10.73
C TYR A 158 -14.87 -3.91 12.19
N TYR A 159 -13.73 -4.54 12.47
CA TYR A 159 -13.11 -4.61 13.77
C TYR A 159 -11.68 -4.10 13.67
N GLU A 160 -11.25 -3.33 14.67
CA GLU A 160 -9.91 -2.75 14.71
C GLU A 160 -9.22 -2.97 16.06
N LYS A 161 -7.89 -2.92 16.03
CA LYS A 161 -7.05 -2.99 17.22
C LYS A 161 -5.77 -2.19 17.02
N SER A 162 -5.50 -1.27 17.94
CA SER A 162 -4.18 -0.63 18.03
C SER A 162 -3.13 -1.59 18.57
N VAL A 163 -1.96 -1.63 17.93
CA VAL A 163 -0.82 -2.47 18.31
C VAL A 163 0.50 -1.71 18.16
N LYS A 164 1.56 -2.23 18.77
CA LYS A 164 2.93 -1.75 18.61
C LYS A 164 3.66 -2.56 17.53
N LYS A 165 4.69 -1.96 16.92
CA LYS A 165 5.49 -2.59 15.86
C LYS A 165 6.18 -3.88 16.30
N ASP A 166 6.51 -4.03 17.58
CA ASP A 166 7.16 -5.21 18.13
C ASP A 166 6.21 -6.38 18.46
N GLU A 167 4.90 -6.14 18.43
CA GLU A 167 3.87 -7.17 18.65
C GLU A 167 3.49 -7.92 17.37
N ILE A 168 3.91 -7.40 16.21
CA ILE A 168 3.49 -7.87 14.90
C ILE A 168 4.68 -8.15 13.97
N GLU A 169 4.42 -8.95 12.94
CA GLU A 169 5.30 -9.05 11.78
C GLU A 169 4.64 -8.36 10.60
N ILE A 170 5.28 -7.31 10.06
CA ILE A 170 4.75 -6.50 8.96
C ILE A 170 5.03 -7.21 7.64
N ILE A 171 4.00 -7.26 6.80
CA ILE A 171 4.03 -7.86 5.48
C ILE A 171 3.67 -6.77 4.47
N GLU A 172 4.61 -6.45 3.60
CA GLU A 172 4.38 -5.60 2.44
C GLU A 172 3.80 -6.42 1.29
N MET A 173 2.79 -5.86 0.62
CA MET A 173 2.17 -6.43 -0.55
C MET A 173 2.33 -5.45 -1.72
N ILE A 174 2.99 -5.91 -2.78
CA ILE A 174 3.13 -5.16 -4.03
C ILE A 174 2.31 -5.87 -5.10
N LYS A 175 1.24 -5.23 -5.55
CA LYS A 175 0.33 -5.77 -6.58
C LYS A 175 0.52 -5.03 -7.89
N LYS A 176 0.89 -5.74 -8.96
CA LYS A 176 0.97 -5.17 -10.31
C LYS A 176 -0.43 -4.95 -10.90
N LEU A 177 -0.63 -3.80 -11.56
CA LEU A 177 -1.92 -3.31 -12.11
C LEU A 177 -1.94 -3.17 -13.64
#